data_AF-A0A832WY81-F1
#
_entry.id   AF-A0A832WY81-F1
#
_cell.length_a   1.000
_cell.length_b   1.000
_cell.length_c   1.000
_cell.angle_alpha   90.00
_cell.angle_beta   90.00
_cell.angle_gamma   90.00
#
_symmetry.space_group_name_H-M   'P 1'
#
loop_
_entity.id
_entity.type
_entity.pdbx_description
1 polymer ?
#
loop_
_entity_poly.entity_id
_entity_poly.type
_entity_poly.pdbx_seq_one_letter_code
_entity_poly.pdbx_strand_id
1 'polypeptide(L)'
;MKKTRNTSIDVRGTAISIVSQEDEDYICLTDIARYKNPDHTDDLIRNWLRNRNTVEFLGIWEQLNNPNFNPVEFDGIRMQAEMWNPKLEKEEQQ
;
A
#
# COMPACT_ATOMS: atom_id res chain seq x y z
N MET A 1 9.32 1.78 27.59
CA MET A 1 8.48 1.57 26.39
C MET A 1 8.32 2.91 25.69
N LYS A 2 8.77 3.06 24.44
CA LYS A 2 8.52 4.29 23.66
C LYS A 2 7.01 4.40 23.43
N LYS A 3 6.47 5.61 23.60
CA LYS A 3 5.02 5.86 23.55
C LYS A 3 4.60 6.09 22.10
N THR A 4 3.65 5.30 21.61
CA THR A 4 2.99 5.53 20.30
C THR A 4 2.31 6.89 20.31
N ARG A 5 2.51 7.69 19.24
CA ARG A 5 1.82 8.97 19.06
C ARG A 5 0.97 8.90 17.81
N ASN A 6 -0.32 9.17 17.96
CA ASN A 6 -1.24 9.28 16.83
C ASN A 6 -1.47 10.75 16.55
N THR A 7 -1.22 11.16 15.30
CA THR A 7 -1.46 12.52 14.81
C THR A 7 -2.24 12.46 13.50
N SER A 8 -2.72 13.60 13.00
CA SER A 8 -3.38 13.68 11.70
C SER A 8 -2.93 14.93 10.95
N ILE A 9 -2.80 14.80 9.64
CA ILE A 9 -2.49 15.90 8.72
C ILE A 9 -3.66 16.11 7.76
N ASP A 10 -3.91 17.37 7.37
CA ASP A 10 -4.85 17.66 6.28
C ASP A 10 -4.11 17.66 4.94
N VAL A 11 -4.55 16.82 4.01
CA VAL A 11 -4.04 16.79 2.65
C VAL A 11 -5.22 16.93 1.70
N ARG A 12 -5.31 18.08 1.02
CA ARG A 12 -6.38 18.39 0.07
C ARG A 12 -7.78 18.25 0.70
N GLY A 13 -7.95 18.65 1.96
CA GLY A 13 -9.22 18.54 2.69
C GLY A 13 -9.55 17.12 3.16
N THR A 14 -8.59 16.19 3.09
CA THR A 14 -8.71 14.84 3.64
C THR A 14 -7.80 14.72 4.85
N ALA A 15 -8.37 14.40 6.00
CA ALA A 15 -7.61 14.08 7.20
C ALA A 15 -6.95 12.71 7.02
N ILE A 16 -5.62 12.65 7.10
CA ILE A 16 -4.83 11.43 7.02
C ILE A 16 -4.21 11.16 8.39
N SER A 17 -4.45 9.97 8.92
CA SER A 17 -3.87 9.55 10.20
C SER A 17 -2.39 9.17 10.03
N ILE A 18 -1.57 9.59 11.00
CA ILE A 18 -0.16 9.21 11.12
C ILE A 18 0.05 8.54 12.48
N VAL A 19 0.68 7.38 12.48
CA VAL A 19 1.09 6.66 13.68
C VAL A 19 2.61 6.71 13.76
N SER A 20 3.15 7.40 14.76
CA SER A 20 4.58 7.37 15.05
C SER A 20 4.86 6.24 16.04
N GLN A 21 5.69 5.28 15.62
CA GLN A 21 6.14 4.18 16.46
C GLN A 21 7.67 4.08 16.40
N GLU A 22 8.28 4.09 17.57
CA GLU A 22 9.74 4.05 17.73
C GLU A 22 10.47 5.22 17.07
N ASP A 23 11.10 4.99 15.91
CA ASP A 23 11.83 5.98 15.09
C ASP A 23 11.25 6.04 13.66
N GLU A 24 10.07 5.47 13.44
CA GLU A 24 9.37 5.43 12.16
C GLU A 24 7.98 6.06 12.25
N ASP A 25 7.57 6.70 11.16
CA ASP A 25 6.23 7.27 11.00
C ASP A 25 5.47 6.47 9.93
N TYR A 26 4.29 5.99 10.30
CA TYR A 26 3.38 5.25 9.43
C TYR A 26 2.22 6.13 9.01
N ILE A 27 1.97 6.20 7.71
CA ILE A 27 0.84 6.96 7.14
C ILE A 27 -0.33 6.02 6.82
N CYS A 28 -1.55 6.42 7.13
CA CYS A 28 -2.74 5.62 6.90
C CYS A 28 -3.10 5.58 5.40
N LEU A 29 -2.83 4.45 4.75
CA LEU A 29 -3.14 4.24 3.33
C LEU A 29 -4.66 4.27 3.05
N THR A 30 -5.47 3.78 3.99
CA THR A 30 -6.93 3.75 3.88
C THR A 30 -7.52 5.16 3.87
N ASP A 31 -6.95 6.09 4.65
CA ASP A 31 -7.37 7.48 4.64
C ASP A 31 -7.01 8.17 3.30
N ILE A 32 -5.85 7.84 2.73
CA ILE A 32 -5.45 8.31 1.39
C ILE A 32 -6.42 7.80 0.32
N ALA A 33 -6.75 6.50 0.35
CA ALA A 33 -7.63 5.90 -0.65
C ALA A 33 -9.08 6.40 -0.56
N ARG A 34 -9.54 6.78 0.64
CA ARG A 34 -10.87 7.36 0.88
C ARG A 34 -11.12 8.64 0.09
N TYR A 35 -10.07 9.43 -0.18
CA TYR A 35 -10.18 10.63 -1.02
C TYR A 35 -10.71 10.32 -2.43
N LYS A 36 -10.35 9.14 -2.98
CA LYS A 36 -10.70 8.78 -4.35
C LYS A 36 -12.01 8.00 -4.45
N ASN A 37 -12.25 7.07 -3.54
CA ASN A 37 -13.52 6.35 -3.47
C ASN A 37 -13.82 5.92 -2.02
N PRO A 38 -14.67 6.66 -1.29
CA PRO A 38 -14.98 6.36 0.10
C PRO A 38 -15.77 5.06 0.27
N ASP A 39 -16.58 4.67 -0.72
CA ASP A 39 -17.46 3.49 -0.64
C ASP A 39 -16.73 2.18 -0.98
N HIS A 40 -15.66 2.26 -1.79
CA HIS A 40 -14.86 1.12 -2.26
C HIS A 40 -13.36 1.39 -2.09
N THR A 41 -12.96 1.73 -0.87
CA THR A 41 -11.56 2.03 -0.53
C THR A 41 -10.68 0.77 -0.62
N ASP A 42 -11.23 -0.39 -0.27
CA ASP A 42 -10.61 -1.70 -0.34
C ASP A 42 -10.27 -2.12 -1.77
N ASP A 43 -11.17 -1.88 -2.73
CA ASP A 43 -10.93 -2.15 -4.15
C ASP A 43 -9.75 -1.35 -4.71
N LEU A 44 -9.60 -0.09 -4.27
CA LEU A 44 -8.48 0.76 -4.64
C LEU A 44 -7.14 0.20 -4.14
N ILE A 45 -7.08 -0.16 -2.86
CA ILE A 45 -5.87 -0.72 -2.25
C ILE A 45 -5.53 -2.07 -2.87
N ARG A 46 -6.52 -2.93 -3.07
CA ARG A 46 -6.37 -4.23 -3.76
C ARG A 46 -5.82 -4.04 -5.17
N ASN A 47 -6.32 -3.06 -5.91
CA ASN A 47 -5.81 -2.75 -7.25
C ASN A 47 -4.36 -2.24 -7.22
N TRP A 48 -3.98 -1.42 -6.24
CA TRP A 48 -2.58 -0.99 -6.08
C TRP A 48 -1.65 -2.17 -5.80
N LEU A 49 -2.02 -3.07 -4.89
CA LEU A 49 -1.19 -4.22 -4.53
C LEU A 49 -1.12 -5.31 -5.61
N ARG A 50 -2.08 -5.34 -6.53
CA ARG A 50 -2.06 -6.25 -7.70
C ARG A 50 -1.37 -5.66 -8.92
N ASN A 51 -1.17 -4.35 -8.94
CA ASN A 51 -0.54 -3.69 -10.07
C ASN A 51 0.97 -3.94 -10.05
N ARG A 52 1.46 -4.64 -11.07
CA ARG A 52 2.90 -4.92 -11.25
C ARG A 52 3.77 -3.68 -11.08
N ASN A 53 3.42 -2.57 -11.74
CA ASN A 53 4.24 -1.35 -11.69
C ASN A 53 4.29 -0.77 -10.28
N THR A 54 3.20 -0.84 -9.53
CA THR A 54 3.15 -0.40 -8.13
C THR A 54 4.02 -1.30 -7.26
N VAL A 55 3.90 -2.62 -7.37
CA VAL A 55 4.68 -3.57 -6.58
C VAL A 55 6.18 -3.46 -6.90
N GLU A 56 6.57 -3.38 -8.16
CA GLU A 56 7.98 -3.18 -8.56
C GLU A 56 8.55 -1.88 -8.01
N PHE A 57 7.79 -0.78 -8.09
CA PHE A 57 8.21 0.51 -7.53
C PHE A 57 8.41 0.42 -6.01
N LEU A 58 7.48 -0.19 -5.28
CA LEU A 58 7.61 -0.40 -3.84
C LEU A 58 8.81 -1.30 -3.52
N GLY A 59 9.05 -2.34 -4.30
CA GLY A 59 10.22 -3.22 -4.14
C GLY A 59 11.55 -2.47 -4.26
N ILE A 60 11.69 -1.61 -5.26
CA ILE A 60 12.90 -0.77 -5.42
C ILE A 60 13.02 0.19 -4.23
N TRP A 61 11.93 0.83 -3.82
CA TRP A 61 11.95 1.74 -2.69
C TRP A 61 12.37 1.05 -1.39
N GLU A 62 11.81 -0.14 -1.12
CA GLU A 62 12.15 -0.96 0.05
C GLU A 62 13.62 -1.39 0.02
N GLN A 63 14.14 -1.84 -1.12
CA GLN A 63 15.57 -2.18 -1.25
C GLN A 63 16.50 -1.00 -0.92
N LEU A 64 16.07 0.24 -1.21
CA LEU A 64 16.86 1.44 -0.97
C LEU A 64 16.73 1.97 0.46
N ASN A 65 15.59 1.77 1.12
CA ASN A 65 15.25 2.46 2.37
C ASN A 65 15.05 1.53 3.57
N ASN A 66 14.84 0.22 3.35
CA ASN A 66 14.63 -0.77 4.40
C ASN A 66 15.87 -1.68 4.53
N PRO A 67 16.74 -1.46 5.53
CA PRO A 67 17.95 -2.28 5.69
C PRO A 67 17.67 -3.75 6.04
N ASN A 68 16.45 -4.06 6.50
CA ASN A 68 16.00 -5.41 6.84
C ASN A 68 15.15 -6.04 5.72
N PHE A 69 15.19 -5.48 4.51
CA PHE A 69 14.38 -5.97 3.39
C PHE A 69 14.64 -7.45 3.11
N ASN A 70 13.56 -8.23 2.98
CA ASN A 70 13.61 -9.66 2.69
C ASN A 70 13.32 -9.92 1.20
N PRO A 71 14.34 -10.03 0.32
CA PRO A 71 14.14 -10.18 -1.12
C PRO A 71 13.48 -11.50 -1.49
N VAL A 72 13.67 -12.56 -0.69
CA VAL A 72 13.13 -13.89 -0.98
C VAL A 72 11.60 -13.90 -0.84
N GLU A 73 11.09 -13.33 0.25
CA GLU A 73 9.64 -13.23 0.47
C GLU A 73 9.00 -12.23 -0.51
N PHE A 74 9.69 -11.13 -0.79
CA PHE A 74 9.22 -10.16 -1.78
C PHE A 74 9.07 -10.75 -3.18
N ASP A 75 9.94 -11.70 -3.58
CA ASP A 75 9.82 -12.35 -4.89
C ASP A 75 8.47 -13.07 -5.06
N GLY A 76 7.93 -13.66 -3.97
CA GLY A 76 6.59 -14.25 -3.97
C GLY A 76 5.48 -13.22 -4.24
N ILE A 77 5.56 -12.04 -3.61
CA ILE A 77 4.62 -10.93 -3.83
C ILE A 77 4.72 -10.43 -5.28
N ARG A 78 5.95 -10.27 -5.78
CA ARG A 78 6.23 -9.85 -7.16
C ARG A 78 5.62 -10.82 -8.17
N MET A 79 5.83 -12.12 -8.00
CA MET A 79 5.24 -13.16 -8.86
C MET A 79 3.70 -13.13 -8.85
N GLN A 80 3.07 -12.91 -7.70
CA GLN A 80 1.61 -12.80 -7.61
C GLN A 80 1.06 -11.60 -8.39
N ALA A 81 1.75 -10.45 -8.32
CA ALA A 81 1.38 -9.27 -9.09
C ALA A 81 1.63 -9.45 -10.60
N GLU A 82 2.67 -10.19 -10.99
CA GLU A 82 2.94 -10.52 -12.40
C GLU A 82 1.91 -11.47 -13.00
N MET A 83 1.39 -12.40 -12.20
CA MET A 83 0.37 -13.37 -12.64
C MET A 83 -1.03 -12.73 -12.79
N TRP A 84 -1.31 -11.65 -12.05
CA TRP A 84 -2.63 -11.03 -12.09
C TRP A 84 -2.92 -10.37 -13.44
N ASN A 85 -3.98 -10.82 -14.10
CA ASN A 85 -4.47 -10.24 -15.35
C ASN A 85 -5.90 -9.70 -15.16
N PRO A 86 -6.10 -8.37 -15.19
CA PRO A 86 -7.42 -7.77 -14.98
C PRO A 86 -8.44 -8.12 -16.06
N LYS A 87 -8.00 -8.59 -17.23
CA LYS A 87 -8.92 -8.99 -18.32
C LYS A 87 -9.57 -10.35 -18.02
N LEU A 88 -8.83 -11.28 -17.41
CA LEU A 88 -9.36 -12.61 -17.06
C LEU A 88 -10.37 -12.53 -15.91
N GLU A 89 -10.13 -11.67 -14.90
CA GLU A 89 -11.04 -11.50 -13.75
C GLU A 89 -12.41 -10.91 -14.16
N LYS A 90 -12.45 -10.12 -15.24
CA LYS A 90 -13.70 -9.54 -15.77
C LYS A 90 -14.51 -10.52 -16.63
N GLU A 91 -13.88 -11.54 -17.20
CA GLU A 91 -14.53 -12.57 -18.00
C GLU A 91 -15.18 -13.65 -17.13
N GLU A 92 -14.66 -13.92 -15.93
CA GLU A 92 -15.24 -14.88 -14.98
C GLU A 92 -16.46 -14.34 -14.21
N GLN A 93 -16.70 -13.03 -14.26
CA GLN A 93 -17.81 -12.35 -13.56
C GLN A 93 -19.01 -12.06 -14.48
N GLN A 94 -18.99 -12.57 -15.71
CA GLN A 94 -20.02 -12.39 -16.74
C GLN A 94 -20.71 -13.72 -17.06
#